data_AF-A0AA91T4E9-F1
#
_entry.id   AF-A0AA91T4E9-F1
#
_cell.length_a   1.000
_cell.length_b   1.000
_cell.length_c   1.000
_cell.angle_alpha   90.00
_cell.angle_beta   90.00
_cell.angle_gamma   90.00
#
_symmetry.space_group_name_H-M   'P 1'
#
loop_
_entity.id
_entity.type
_entity.pdbx_description
1 polymer ?
#
loop_
_entity_poly.entity_id
_entity_poly.type
_entity_poly.pdbx_seq_one_letter_code
_entity_poly.pdbx_strand_id
1 'polypeptide(L)'
;MSFNNAFSKDLENAEDVSSHYKDFPEFESMSQTIDNLLYNINNNQLVSIKNLLSQYEKIVKSTDLESQQKAAKLSKKISEVTSKCTDSFKNVSTNTQGLNDYLKECERNHEDEDTINYLRQKEAISLNLIKTSLHQFQQFQRQFSALQRENVDSTTSRTSPTEEEDGQENGHQQQQQISITYEPINAEELEQQTLLIEEREREIHQIAQDTQEINEIFQNLQGIVQEQQFQIDNIEDNILSYSTDAQGASRELRKAERYQKRAGGRMLCCLFILLGVFGSVILIGLIF
;
A
#
# COMPACT_ATOMS: atom_id res chain seq x y z
N MET A 1 -7.36 61.91 -15.17
CA MET A 1 -6.81 60.57 -14.86
C MET A 1 -7.16 60.26 -13.42
N SER A 2 -8.05 59.29 -13.18
CA SER A 2 -8.32 58.75 -11.84
C SER A 2 -8.36 57.23 -11.99
N PHE A 3 -7.21 56.61 -11.76
CA PHE A 3 -6.98 55.16 -11.87
C PHE A 3 -6.83 54.54 -10.47
N ASN A 4 -7.61 55.00 -9.49
CA ASN A 4 -7.46 54.54 -8.10
C ASN A 4 -8.69 53.81 -7.51
N ASN A 5 -9.74 53.54 -8.29
CA ASN A 5 -10.96 52.89 -7.81
C ASN A 5 -11.15 51.43 -8.27
N ALA A 6 -10.29 50.90 -9.14
CA ALA A 6 -10.39 49.50 -9.57
C ALA A 6 -9.71 48.55 -8.57
N PHE A 7 -8.54 48.93 -8.06
CA PHE A 7 -7.74 48.07 -7.19
C PHE A 7 -8.33 47.91 -5.78
N SER A 8 -9.01 48.94 -5.26
CA SER A 8 -9.70 48.86 -3.97
C SER A 8 -10.94 47.95 -4.01
N LYS A 9 -11.65 47.93 -5.14
CA LYS A 9 -12.84 47.10 -5.31
C LYS A 9 -12.51 45.62 -5.51
N ASP A 10 -11.35 45.33 -6.11
CA ASP A 10 -10.82 43.96 -6.22
C ASP A 10 -10.24 43.45 -4.88
N LEU A 11 -9.70 44.34 -4.04
CA LEU A 11 -9.26 43.98 -2.68
C LEU A 11 -10.43 43.68 -1.74
N GLU A 12 -11.52 44.43 -1.85
CA GLU A 12 -12.72 44.25 -1.04
C GLU A 12 -13.45 42.94 -1.41
N ASN A 13 -13.40 42.51 -2.68
CA ASN A 13 -13.84 41.18 -3.10
C ASN A 13 -12.91 40.05 -2.61
N ALA A 14 -11.61 40.31 -2.41
CA ALA A 14 -10.68 39.30 -1.89
C ALA A 14 -10.84 39.04 -0.39
N GLU A 15 -11.30 40.04 0.37
CA GLU A 15 -11.63 39.86 1.80
C GLU A 15 -12.94 39.05 2.00
N ASP A 16 -13.90 39.13 1.09
CA ASP A 16 -15.15 38.36 1.16
C ASP A 16 -14.97 36.88 0.80
N VAL A 17 -14.04 36.55 -0.11
CA VAL A 17 -13.68 35.16 -0.49
C VAL A 17 -12.89 34.45 0.60
N SER A 18 -12.21 35.21 1.47
CA SER A 18 -11.46 34.65 2.62
C SER A 18 -12.36 34.12 3.74
N SER A 19 -13.67 34.39 3.71
CA SER A 19 -14.59 34.01 4.79
C SER A 19 -15.18 32.60 4.63
N HIS A 20 -14.90 31.92 3.51
CA HIS A 20 -15.49 30.62 3.18
C HIS A 20 -14.49 29.46 3.12
N TYR A 21 -13.36 29.54 3.83
CA TYR A 21 -12.59 28.33 4.12
C TYR A 21 -13.17 27.70 5.39
N LYS A 22 -14.24 26.91 5.24
CA LYS A 22 -14.58 25.94 6.28
C LYS A 22 -13.41 24.96 6.35
N ASP A 23 -12.66 24.99 7.44
CA ASP A 23 -11.72 23.91 7.73
C ASP A 23 -12.53 22.61 7.86
N PHE A 24 -12.18 21.59 7.08
CA PHE A 24 -12.73 20.24 7.18
C PHE A 24 -11.75 19.34 7.95
N PRO A 25 -11.66 19.46 9.29
CA PRO A 25 -10.65 18.74 10.07
C PRO A 25 -10.84 17.23 10.00
N GLU A 26 -12.08 16.77 9.86
CA GLU A 26 -12.41 15.35 9.72
C GLU A 26 -11.93 14.80 8.37
N PHE A 27 -12.26 15.49 7.27
CA PHE A 27 -11.74 15.17 5.94
C PHE A 27 -10.21 15.11 5.93
N GLU A 28 -9.54 16.16 6.43
CA GLU A 28 -8.09 16.24 6.42
C GLU A 28 -7.45 15.13 7.26
N SER A 29 -8.05 14.77 8.41
CA SER A 29 -7.58 13.64 9.23
C SER A 29 -7.72 12.30 8.52
N MET A 30 -8.86 12.06 7.86
CA MET A 30 -9.12 10.82 7.12
C MET A 30 -8.23 10.71 5.88
N SER A 31 -8.13 11.78 5.10
CA SER A 31 -7.23 11.88 3.93
C SER A 31 -5.78 11.64 4.34
N GLN A 32 -5.30 12.31 5.39
CA GLN A 32 -3.93 12.12 5.88
C GLN A 32 -3.67 10.69 6.36
N THR A 33 -4.69 10.02 6.91
CA THR A 33 -4.58 8.62 7.33
C THR A 33 -4.41 7.70 6.12
N ILE A 34 -5.21 7.90 5.07
CA ILE A 34 -5.09 7.19 3.79
C ILE A 34 -3.71 7.42 3.17
N ASP A 35 -3.24 8.67 3.13
CA ASP A 35 -1.93 9.02 2.56
C ASP A 35 -0.77 8.35 3.31
N ASN A 36 -0.83 8.31 4.65
CA ASN A 36 0.21 7.65 5.44
C ASN A 36 0.23 6.13 5.22
N LEU A 37 -0.95 5.50 5.09
CA LEU A 37 -1.06 4.08 4.76
C LEU A 37 -0.49 3.79 3.37
N LEU A 38 -0.88 4.58 2.36
CA LEU A 38 -0.37 4.46 0.99
C LEU A 38 1.14 4.69 0.91
N TYR A 39 1.65 5.66 1.66
CA TYR A 39 3.09 5.89 1.73
C TYR A 39 3.82 4.66 2.27
N ASN A 40 3.30 4.01 3.32
CA ASN A 40 3.89 2.80 3.87
C ASN A 40 3.82 1.63 2.88
N ILE A 41 2.67 1.42 2.25
CA ILE A 41 2.47 0.39 1.22
C ILE A 41 3.50 0.58 0.11
N ASN A 42 3.53 1.76 -0.52
CA ASN A 42 4.36 2.02 -1.68
C ASN A 42 5.86 1.98 -1.37
N ASN A 43 6.29 2.65 -0.30
CA ASN A 43 7.72 2.85 -0.04
C ASN A 43 8.36 1.78 0.85
N ASN A 44 7.57 0.97 1.55
CA ASN A 44 8.09 -0.08 2.42
C ASN A 44 7.66 -1.45 1.91
N GLN A 45 6.35 -1.74 1.87
CA GLN A 45 5.87 -3.09 1.57
C GLN A 45 6.12 -3.49 0.11
N LEU A 46 5.71 -2.68 -0.87
CA LEU A 46 5.90 -2.97 -2.29
C LEU A 46 7.38 -2.98 -2.69
N VAL A 47 8.19 -2.08 -2.14
CA VAL A 47 9.65 -2.08 -2.35
C VAL A 47 10.28 -3.34 -1.76
N SER A 48 9.87 -3.75 -0.55
CA SER A 48 10.35 -4.97 0.09
C SER A 48 9.97 -6.22 -0.72
N ILE A 49 8.71 -6.32 -1.16
CA ILE A 49 8.24 -7.41 -2.03
C ILE A 49 9.07 -7.46 -3.29
N LYS A 50 9.20 -6.35 -4.03
CA LYS A 50 10.00 -6.27 -5.25
C LYS A 50 11.44 -6.78 -5.04
N ASN A 51 12.09 -6.33 -3.97
CA ASN A 51 13.48 -6.71 -3.67
C ASN A 51 13.61 -8.18 -3.28
N LEU A 52 12.67 -8.73 -2.52
CA LEU A 52 12.65 -10.14 -2.14
C LEU A 52 12.35 -11.03 -3.34
N LEU A 53 11.41 -10.62 -4.19
CA LEU A 53 11.00 -11.35 -5.39
C LEU A 53 12.15 -11.40 -6.40
N SER A 54 12.88 -10.30 -6.58
CA SER A 54 14.11 -10.29 -7.41
C SER A 54 15.22 -11.20 -6.86
N GLN A 55 15.35 -11.31 -5.54
CA GLN A 55 16.30 -12.27 -4.93
C GLN A 55 15.84 -13.71 -5.11
N TYR A 56 14.54 -13.96 -4.94
CA TYR A 56 13.93 -15.28 -5.09
C TYR A 56 14.06 -15.79 -6.52
N GLU A 57 13.74 -14.96 -7.52
CA GLU A 57 13.84 -15.31 -8.95
C GLU A 57 15.25 -15.80 -9.35
N LYS A 58 16.30 -15.22 -8.77
CA LYS A 58 17.70 -15.59 -9.06
C LYS A 58 18.08 -16.99 -8.57
N ILE A 59 17.43 -17.47 -7.51
CA ILE A 59 17.85 -18.71 -6.81
C ILE A 59 16.81 -19.81 -6.91
N VAL A 60 15.55 -19.50 -7.21
CA VAL A 60 14.47 -20.50 -7.24
C VAL A 60 14.71 -21.59 -8.28
N LYS A 61 15.42 -21.29 -9.38
CA LYS A 61 15.68 -22.26 -10.45
C LYS A 61 16.88 -23.17 -10.19
N SER A 62 17.68 -22.92 -9.14
CA SER A 62 18.86 -23.73 -8.89
C SER A 62 18.52 -25.01 -8.13
N THR A 63 19.28 -26.07 -8.42
CA THR A 63 19.04 -27.43 -7.88
C THR A 63 19.85 -27.71 -6.62
N ASP A 64 20.75 -26.81 -6.23
CA ASP A 64 21.57 -27.01 -5.04
C ASP A 64 20.77 -26.83 -3.74
N LEU A 65 21.03 -27.70 -2.77
CA LEU A 65 20.30 -27.75 -1.50
C LEU A 65 20.36 -26.41 -0.74
N GLU A 66 21.51 -25.72 -0.79
CA GLU A 66 21.68 -24.42 -0.12
C GLU A 66 20.75 -23.35 -0.70
N SER A 67 20.65 -23.28 -2.03
CA SER A 67 19.76 -22.32 -2.69
C SER A 67 18.30 -22.68 -2.56
N GLN A 68 17.94 -23.97 -2.55
CA GLN A 68 16.56 -24.38 -2.28
C GLN A 68 16.10 -23.97 -0.87
N GLN A 69 16.96 -24.14 0.14
CA GLN A 69 16.70 -23.67 1.51
C GLN A 69 16.60 -22.14 1.59
N LYS A 70 17.47 -21.41 0.88
CA LYS A 70 17.39 -19.94 0.78
C LYS A 70 16.09 -19.50 0.08
N ALA A 71 15.69 -20.20 -0.98
CA ALA A 71 14.45 -19.94 -1.71
C ALA A 71 13.23 -20.13 -0.79
N ALA A 72 13.19 -21.19 0.02
CA ALA A 72 12.12 -21.40 1.01
C ALA A 72 12.06 -20.28 2.07
N LYS A 73 13.21 -19.79 2.54
CA LYS A 73 13.25 -18.65 3.48
C LYS A 73 12.75 -17.37 2.83
N LEU A 74 13.11 -17.13 1.57
CA LEU A 74 12.63 -15.97 0.82
C LEU A 74 11.14 -16.06 0.51
N SER A 75 10.63 -17.23 0.10
CA SER A 75 9.21 -17.44 -0.18
C SER A 75 8.37 -17.14 1.06
N LYS A 76 8.74 -17.69 2.21
CA LYS A 76 8.07 -17.41 3.49
C LYS A 76 8.07 -15.93 3.84
N LYS A 77 9.18 -15.23 3.62
CA LYS A 77 9.29 -13.79 3.87
C LYS A 77 8.45 -12.96 2.89
N ILE A 78 8.39 -13.37 1.62
CA ILE A 78 7.51 -12.74 0.62
C ILE A 78 6.05 -12.91 1.03
N SER A 79 5.64 -14.13 1.42
CA SER A 79 4.28 -14.41 1.90
C SER A 79 3.92 -13.58 3.14
N GLU A 80 4.83 -13.45 4.10
CA GLU A 80 4.60 -12.63 5.30
C GLU A 80 4.41 -11.14 4.95
N VAL A 81 5.24 -10.58 4.07
CA VAL A 81 5.09 -9.18 3.65
C VAL A 81 3.85 -8.99 2.77
N THR A 82 3.49 -9.98 1.96
CA THR A 82 2.28 -9.98 1.12
C THR A 82 1.03 -9.92 1.98
N SER A 83 0.91 -10.80 2.98
CA SER A 83 -0.22 -10.81 3.93
C SER A 83 -0.34 -9.48 4.68
N LYS A 84 0.78 -8.92 5.19
CA LYS A 84 0.80 -7.59 5.83
C LYS A 84 0.37 -6.46 4.87
N CYS A 85 0.73 -6.59 3.59
CA CYS A 85 0.34 -5.63 2.56
C CYS A 85 -1.15 -5.72 2.26
N THR A 86 -1.71 -6.93 2.17
CA THR A 86 -3.15 -7.17 2.07
C THR A 86 -3.91 -6.52 3.22
N ASP A 87 -3.46 -6.69 4.47
CA ASP A 87 -4.08 -6.04 5.63
C ASP A 87 -4.01 -4.51 5.57
N SER A 88 -2.90 -3.98 5.05
CA SER A 88 -2.74 -2.53 4.87
C SER A 88 -3.69 -2.00 3.79
N PHE A 89 -3.92 -2.75 2.71
CA PHE A 89 -4.94 -2.42 1.70
C PHE A 89 -6.37 -2.55 2.25
N LYS A 90 -6.66 -3.51 3.13
CA LYS A 90 -7.95 -3.55 3.87
C LYS A 90 -8.16 -2.28 4.66
N ASN A 91 -7.15 -1.83 5.40
CA ASN A 91 -7.21 -0.58 6.17
C ASN A 91 -7.43 0.65 5.27
N VAL A 92 -6.74 0.72 4.13
CA VAL A 92 -6.98 1.77 3.12
C VAL A 92 -8.43 1.72 2.66
N SER A 93 -8.94 0.55 2.30
CA SER A 93 -10.33 0.37 1.84
C SER A 93 -11.35 0.88 2.86
N THR A 94 -11.22 0.50 4.14
CA THR A 94 -12.11 0.96 5.21
C THR A 94 -12.05 2.48 5.40
N ASN A 95 -10.87 3.08 5.38
CA ASN A 95 -10.73 4.54 5.54
C ASN A 95 -11.28 5.29 4.32
N THR A 96 -11.09 4.75 3.11
CA THR A 96 -11.64 5.32 1.88
C THR A 96 -13.16 5.23 1.86
N GLN A 97 -13.76 4.13 2.32
CA GLN A 97 -15.21 4.02 2.49
C GLN A 97 -15.73 5.05 3.47
N GLY A 98 -15.10 5.19 4.64
CA GLY A 98 -15.48 6.20 5.62
C GLY A 98 -15.37 7.63 5.06
N LEU A 99 -14.33 7.92 4.27
CA LEU A 99 -14.16 9.22 3.63
C LEU A 99 -15.29 9.48 2.62
N ASN A 100 -15.65 8.46 1.85
CA ASN A 100 -16.75 8.55 0.88
C ASN A 100 -18.09 8.80 1.56
N ASP A 101 -18.36 8.12 2.67
CA ASP A 101 -19.57 8.29 3.48
C ASP A 101 -19.64 9.71 4.08
N TYR A 102 -18.51 10.23 4.57
CA TYR A 102 -18.40 11.61 5.06
C TYR A 102 -18.75 12.62 3.97
N LEU A 103 -18.22 12.46 2.76
CA LEU A 103 -18.50 13.36 1.65
C LEU A 103 -19.95 13.29 1.18
N LYS A 104 -20.56 12.10 1.20
CA LYS A 104 -22.00 11.93 0.95
C LYS A 104 -22.84 12.67 1.99
N GLU A 105 -22.40 12.69 3.25
CA GLU A 105 -23.10 13.43 4.30
C GLU A 105 -22.94 14.95 4.12
N CYS A 106 -21.77 15.45 3.70
CA CYS A 106 -21.57 16.86 3.34
C CYS A 106 -22.51 17.28 2.19
N GLU A 107 -22.63 16.44 1.15
CA GLU A 107 -23.57 16.66 0.03
C GLU A 107 -25.03 16.74 0.50
N ARG A 108 -25.45 15.83 1.40
CA ARG A 108 -26.81 15.82 1.96
C ARG A 108 -27.10 17.04 2.83
N ASN A 109 -26.08 17.57 3.51
CA ASN A 109 -26.20 18.76 4.33
C ASN A 109 -26.17 20.07 3.52
N HIS A 110 -26.22 19.98 2.18
CA HIS A 110 -26.22 21.13 1.26
C HIS A 110 -25.06 22.07 1.54
N GLU A 111 -23.88 21.51 1.80
CA GLU A 111 -22.66 22.31 1.81
C GLU A 111 -22.41 22.94 0.45
N ASP A 112 -21.61 24.00 0.46
CA ASP A 112 -21.28 24.78 -0.73
C ASP A 112 -20.73 23.88 -1.86
N GLU A 113 -21.25 24.09 -3.07
CA GLU A 113 -20.99 23.22 -4.22
C GLU A 113 -19.50 23.25 -4.63
N ASP A 114 -18.87 24.42 -4.58
CA ASP A 114 -17.44 24.57 -4.88
C ASP A 114 -16.58 23.81 -3.86
N THR A 115 -17.00 23.84 -2.60
CA THR A 115 -16.34 23.12 -1.52
C THR A 115 -16.44 21.60 -1.69
N ILE A 116 -17.64 21.07 -1.98
CA ILE A 116 -17.83 19.63 -2.27
C ILE A 116 -16.97 19.21 -3.47
N ASN A 117 -16.97 20.00 -4.54
CA ASN A 117 -16.19 19.72 -5.74
C ASN A 117 -14.69 19.65 -5.43
N TYR A 118 -14.18 20.55 -4.59
CA TYR A 118 -12.78 20.52 -4.13
C TYR A 118 -12.45 19.25 -3.32
N LEU A 119 -13.32 18.86 -2.37
CA LEU A 119 -13.10 17.67 -1.55
C LEU A 119 -13.17 16.37 -2.39
N ARG A 120 -14.10 16.30 -3.34
CA ARG A 120 -14.22 15.19 -4.30
C ARG A 120 -13.01 15.08 -5.22
N GLN A 121 -12.47 16.21 -5.67
CA GLN A 121 -11.24 16.22 -6.46
C GLN A 121 -10.06 15.64 -5.66
N LYS A 122 -9.91 16.00 -4.38
CA LYS A 122 -8.88 15.42 -3.50
C LYS A 122 -9.06 13.91 -3.32
N GLU A 123 -10.29 13.46 -3.07
CA GLU A 123 -10.61 12.03 -2.95
C GLU A 123 -10.25 11.26 -4.23
N ALA A 124 -10.56 11.81 -5.41
CA ALA A 124 -10.24 11.22 -6.70
C ALA A 124 -8.73 11.00 -6.91
N ILE A 125 -7.89 11.94 -6.47
CA ILE A 125 -6.43 11.78 -6.51
C ILE A 125 -5.98 10.60 -5.65
N SER A 126 -6.48 10.52 -4.41
CA SER A 126 -6.17 9.41 -3.50
C SER A 126 -6.64 8.07 -4.09
N LEU A 127 -7.83 7.99 -4.67
CA LEU A 127 -8.36 6.78 -5.33
C LEU A 127 -7.49 6.31 -6.49
N ASN A 128 -7.01 7.22 -7.32
CA ASN A 128 -6.14 6.87 -8.45
C ASN A 128 -4.78 6.31 -7.96
N LEU A 129 -4.22 6.91 -6.90
CA LEU A 129 -3.01 6.38 -6.27
C LEU A 129 -3.25 4.97 -5.69
N ILE A 130 -4.37 4.76 -5.00
CA ILE A 130 -4.76 3.44 -4.47
C ILE A 130 -4.85 2.42 -5.61
N LYS A 131 -5.54 2.76 -6.70
CA LYS A 131 -5.68 1.91 -7.89
C LYS A 131 -4.33 1.52 -8.47
N THR A 132 -3.42 2.48 -8.60
CA THR A 132 -2.05 2.25 -9.10
C THR A 132 -1.27 1.30 -8.18
N SER A 133 -1.30 1.55 -6.87
CA SER A 133 -0.65 0.69 -5.86
C SER A 133 -1.23 -0.74 -5.85
N LEU A 134 -2.55 -0.89 -5.97
CA LEU A 134 -3.21 -2.19 -6.05
C LEU A 134 -2.78 -2.96 -7.30
N HIS A 135 -2.75 -2.32 -8.47
CA HIS A 135 -2.28 -2.97 -9.69
C HIS A 135 -0.83 -3.44 -9.58
N GLN A 136 0.05 -2.61 -9.00
CA GLN A 136 1.43 -2.99 -8.77
C GLN A 136 1.54 -4.20 -7.82
N PHE A 137 0.73 -4.23 -6.76
CA PHE A 137 0.69 -5.35 -5.83
C PHE A 137 0.21 -6.64 -6.50
N GLN A 138 -0.88 -6.58 -7.27
CA GLN A 138 -1.41 -7.71 -8.04
C GLN A 138 -0.37 -8.26 -9.02
N GLN A 139 0.42 -7.38 -9.65
CA GLN A 139 1.51 -7.81 -10.54
C GLN A 139 2.56 -8.62 -9.78
N PHE A 140 2.97 -8.19 -8.58
CA PHE A 140 3.93 -8.94 -7.76
C PHE A 140 3.35 -10.28 -7.28
N GLN A 141 2.08 -10.33 -6.87
CA GLN A 141 1.42 -11.59 -6.48
C GLN A 141 1.40 -12.59 -7.65
N ARG A 142 1.05 -12.14 -8.85
CA ARG A 142 1.07 -12.97 -10.07
C ARG A 142 2.47 -13.46 -10.40
N GLN A 143 3.47 -12.57 -10.34
CA GLN A 143 4.86 -12.95 -10.61
C GLN A 143 5.36 -13.99 -9.60
N PHE A 144 5.07 -13.80 -8.32
CA PHE A 144 5.48 -14.73 -7.27
C PHE A 144 4.80 -16.10 -7.42
N SER A 145 3.48 -16.13 -7.66
CA SER A 145 2.73 -17.37 -7.90
C SER A 145 3.24 -18.12 -9.14
N ALA A 146 3.56 -17.41 -10.23
CA ALA A 146 4.13 -18.02 -11.43
C ALA A 146 5.49 -18.67 -11.16
N LEU A 147 6.39 -18.00 -10.42
CA LEU A 147 7.70 -18.54 -10.05
C LEU A 147 7.59 -19.77 -9.15
N GLN A 148 6.63 -19.79 -8.21
CA GLN A 148 6.37 -20.97 -7.37
C GLN A 148 5.84 -22.14 -8.20
N ARG A 149 4.87 -21.92 -9.09
CA ARG A 149 4.32 -22.98 -9.95
C ARG A 149 5.37 -23.57 -10.88
N GLU A 150 6.16 -22.74 -11.56
CA GLU A 150 7.26 -23.20 -12.41
C GLU A 150 8.26 -24.08 -11.62
N ASN A 151 8.51 -23.72 -10.35
CA ASN A 151 9.39 -24.50 -9.48
C ASN A 151 8.78 -25.84 -9.05
N VAL A 152 7.49 -25.87 -8.73
CA VAL A 152 6.78 -27.13 -8.41
C VAL A 152 6.74 -28.05 -9.62
N ASP A 153 6.39 -27.54 -10.81
CA ASP A 153 6.32 -28.32 -12.04
C ASP A 153 7.68 -28.93 -12.42
N SER A 154 8.75 -28.13 -12.33
CA SER A 154 10.11 -28.59 -12.61
C SER A 154 10.65 -29.60 -11.60
N THR A 155 10.23 -29.52 -10.33
CA THR A 155 10.60 -30.49 -9.30
C THR A 155 9.80 -31.78 -9.46
N THR A 156 8.50 -31.67 -9.70
CA THR A 156 7.59 -32.82 -9.92
C THR A 156 7.97 -33.63 -11.16
N SER A 157 8.39 -32.96 -12.24
CA SER A 157 8.86 -33.62 -13.47
C SER A 157 10.17 -34.39 -13.28
N ARG A 158 10.96 -34.06 -12.25
CA ARG A 158 12.21 -34.77 -11.90
C ARG A 158 11.96 -35.95 -10.95
N THR A 159 10.95 -35.85 -10.09
CA THR A 159 10.61 -36.88 -9.11
C THR A 159 9.64 -37.93 -9.62
N SER A 160 8.84 -37.60 -10.65
CA SER A 160 7.96 -38.56 -11.30
C SER A 160 8.78 -39.54 -12.15
N PRO A 161 8.69 -40.86 -11.92
CA PRO A 161 9.18 -41.80 -12.91
C PRO A 161 8.35 -41.61 -14.18
N THR A 162 9.00 -41.42 -15.32
CA THR A 162 8.33 -41.50 -16.62
C THR A 162 7.67 -42.88 -16.71
N GLU A 163 6.38 -42.96 -16.44
CA GLU A 163 5.58 -44.07 -16.94
C GLU A 163 5.57 -43.88 -18.46
N GLU A 164 6.44 -44.61 -19.15
CA GLU A 164 6.28 -44.82 -20.58
C GLU A 164 4.85 -45.34 -20.78
N GLU A 165 4.01 -44.54 -21.42
CA GLU A 165 2.74 -45.02 -21.95
C GLU A 165 3.06 -46.23 -22.84
N ASP A 166 2.69 -47.42 -22.35
CA ASP A 166 2.69 -48.68 -23.10
C ASP A 166 1.66 -48.55 -24.23
N GLY A 167 2.08 -47.89 -25.31
CA GLY A 167 1.42 -47.91 -26.60
C GLY A 167 1.48 -49.34 -27.14
N GLN A 168 0.40 -50.09 -26.92
CA GLN A 168 0.15 -51.35 -27.61
C GLN A 168 0.24 -51.16 -29.13
N GLU A 169 1.36 -51.51 -29.74
CA GLU A 169 1.39 -51.99 -31.11
C GLU A 169 2.31 -53.22 -31.26
N ASN A 170 1.66 -54.30 -31.71
CA ASN A 170 2.23 -55.59 -32.08
C ASN A 170 3.45 -55.46 -33.02
N GLY A 171 4.55 -56.15 -32.72
CA GLY A 171 5.47 -56.58 -33.77
C GLY A 171 6.90 -56.92 -33.37
N HIS A 172 7.15 -58.23 -33.26
CA HIS A 172 8.41 -58.93 -33.51
C HIS A 172 9.58 -58.84 -32.51
N GLN A 173 10.02 -60.04 -32.16
CA GLN A 173 11.16 -60.42 -31.34
C GLN A 173 12.48 -59.89 -31.92
N GLN A 174 13.20 -59.07 -31.15
CA GLN A 174 14.66 -59.17 -31.11
C GLN A 174 15.17 -58.76 -29.73
N GLN A 175 15.85 -59.71 -29.10
CA GLN A 175 16.39 -59.64 -27.76
C GLN A 175 17.60 -58.69 -27.76
N GLN A 176 17.35 -57.41 -27.50
CA GLN A 176 18.39 -56.46 -27.10
C GLN A 176 18.16 -56.16 -25.62
N GLN A 177 19.06 -56.68 -24.79
CA GLN A 177 19.05 -56.46 -23.35
C GLN A 177 19.33 -54.98 -23.08
N ILE A 178 18.26 -54.19 -22.96
CA ILE A 178 18.31 -52.84 -22.41
C ILE A 178 18.54 -53.02 -20.91
N SER A 179 19.77 -52.79 -20.47
CA SER A 179 20.09 -52.69 -19.06
C SER A 179 19.46 -51.40 -18.54
N ILE A 180 18.23 -51.48 -18.05
CA ILE A 180 17.62 -50.40 -17.27
C ILE A 180 18.43 -50.33 -15.96
N THR A 181 19.39 -49.42 -15.91
CA THR A 181 20.07 -49.04 -14.67
C THR A 181 19.03 -48.32 -13.81
N TYR A 182 18.42 -49.05 -12.88
CA TYR A 182 17.70 -48.44 -11.77
C TYR A 182 18.75 -47.76 -10.89
N GLU A 183 18.92 -46.46 -11.05
CA GLU A 183 19.62 -45.66 -10.05
C GLU A 183 18.65 -45.57 -8.87
N PRO A 184 18.98 -46.14 -7.69
CA PRO A 184 18.09 -46.08 -6.55
C PRO A 184 17.98 -44.61 -6.12
N ILE A 185 16.87 -43.97 -6.48
CA ILE A 185 16.50 -42.68 -5.89
C ILE A 185 16.52 -42.89 -4.38
N ASN A 186 17.36 -42.12 -3.68
CA ASN A 186 17.50 -42.22 -2.23
C ASN A 186 16.15 -41.84 -1.61
N ALA A 187 15.49 -42.78 -0.93
CA ALA A 187 14.14 -42.58 -0.39
C ALA A 187 14.04 -41.34 0.53
N GLU A 188 15.14 -41.03 1.24
CA GLU A 188 15.25 -39.83 2.08
C GLU A 188 15.25 -38.53 1.26
N GLU A 189 15.90 -38.53 0.09
CA GLU A 189 15.94 -37.36 -0.81
C GLU A 189 14.57 -37.12 -1.47
N LEU A 190 13.89 -38.21 -1.86
CA LEU A 190 12.53 -38.13 -2.40
C LEU A 190 11.55 -37.57 -1.36
N GLU A 191 11.61 -38.06 -0.12
CA GLU A 191 10.78 -37.56 0.98
C GLU A 191 10.99 -36.06 1.23
N GLN A 192 12.25 -35.60 1.25
CA GLN A 192 12.57 -34.17 1.39
C GLN A 192 12.01 -33.32 0.25
N GLN A 193 12.11 -33.80 -1.00
CA GLN A 193 11.57 -33.09 -2.16
C GLN A 193 10.04 -33.05 -2.12
N THR A 194 9.36 -34.13 -1.71
CA THR A 194 7.91 -34.15 -1.54
C THR A 194 7.43 -33.15 -0.47
N LEU A 195 8.11 -33.10 0.68
CA LEU A 195 7.79 -32.14 1.74
C LEU A 195 7.96 -30.68 1.28
N LEU A 196 9.01 -30.41 0.50
CA LEU A 196 9.25 -29.09 -0.06
C LEU A 196 8.15 -28.72 -1.08
N ILE A 197 7.71 -29.64 -1.92
CA ILE A 197 6.60 -29.42 -2.85
C ILE A 197 5.31 -29.11 -2.08
N GLU A 198 4.97 -29.89 -1.04
CA GLU A 198 3.77 -29.67 -0.23
C GLU A 198 3.78 -28.29 0.45
N GLU A 199 4.92 -27.86 0.99
CA GLU A 199 5.06 -26.52 1.58
C GLU A 199 4.79 -25.43 0.53
N ARG A 200 5.30 -25.60 -0.69
CA ARG A 200 5.09 -24.63 -1.78
C ARG A 200 3.66 -24.61 -2.27
N GLU A 201 3.00 -25.76 -2.39
CA GLU A 201 1.57 -25.79 -2.73
C GLU A 201 0.71 -25.07 -1.70
N ARG A 202 1.03 -25.22 -0.41
CA ARG A 202 0.38 -24.45 0.66
C ARG A 202 0.61 -22.95 0.50
N GLU A 203 1.84 -22.54 0.19
CA GLU A 203 2.14 -21.12 -0.07
C GLU A 203 1.38 -20.59 -1.29
N ILE A 204 1.29 -21.35 -2.38
CA ILE A 204 0.51 -21.00 -3.58
C ILE A 204 -0.97 -20.79 -3.21
N HIS A 205 -1.53 -21.69 -2.39
CA HIS A 205 -2.90 -21.56 -1.93
C HIS A 205 -3.11 -20.29 -1.10
N GLN A 206 -2.17 -19.96 -0.20
CA GLN A 206 -2.23 -18.71 0.57
C GLN A 206 -2.20 -17.48 -0.35
N ILE A 207 -1.33 -17.46 -1.36
CA ILE A 207 -1.28 -16.35 -2.33
C ILE A 207 -2.61 -16.23 -3.10
N ALA A 208 -3.24 -17.35 -3.43
CA ALA A 208 -4.54 -17.35 -4.11
C ALA A 208 -5.63 -16.74 -3.22
N GLN A 209 -5.65 -17.05 -1.92
CA GLN A 209 -6.55 -16.44 -0.95
C GLN A 209 -6.30 -14.94 -0.82
N ASP A 210 -5.04 -14.52 -0.61
CA ASP A 210 -4.66 -13.11 -0.53
C ASP A 210 -5.03 -12.35 -1.83
N THR A 211 -4.94 -13.00 -2.99
CA THR A 211 -5.33 -12.41 -4.29
C THR A 211 -6.84 -12.24 -4.39
N GLN A 212 -7.62 -13.20 -3.87
CA GLN A 212 -9.07 -13.08 -3.83
C GLN A 212 -9.50 -11.91 -2.95
N GLU A 213 -8.91 -11.77 -1.75
CA GLU A 213 -9.18 -10.65 -0.85
C GLU A 213 -8.85 -9.31 -1.50
N ILE A 214 -7.75 -9.22 -2.24
CA ILE A 214 -7.39 -8.01 -3.00
C ILE A 214 -8.37 -7.70 -4.12
N ASN A 215 -8.90 -8.72 -4.80
CA ASN A 215 -9.93 -8.51 -5.82
C ASN A 215 -11.23 -7.97 -5.20
N GLU A 216 -11.61 -8.45 -4.02
CA GLU A 216 -12.76 -7.91 -3.28
C GLU A 216 -12.54 -6.44 -2.91
N ILE A 217 -11.35 -6.09 -2.39
CA ILE A 217 -10.97 -4.69 -2.13
C ILE A 217 -11.04 -3.85 -3.41
N PHE A 218 -10.50 -4.37 -4.52
CA PHE A 218 -10.52 -3.67 -5.80
C PHE A 218 -11.94 -3.39 -6.28
N GLN A 219 -12.85 -4.37 -6.20
CA GLN A 219 -14.26 -4.19 -6.57
C GLN A 219 -14.97 -3.17 -5.68
N ASN A 220 -14.73 -3.23 -4.36
CA ASN A 220 -15.32 -2.28 -3.41
C ASN A 220 -14.89 -0.83 -3.72
N LEU A 221 -13.61 -0.62 -4.04
CA LEU A 221 -13.09 0.69 -4.41
C LEU A 221 -13.51 1.12 -5.82
N GLN A 222 -13.69 0.18 -6.75
CA GLN A 222 -14.17 0.47 -8.09
C GLN A 222 -15.59 1.04 -8.08
N GLY A 223 -16.45 0.61 -7.14
CA GLY A 223 -17.76 1.21 -6.93
C GLY A 223 -17.67 2.70 -6.56
N ILE A 224 -16.73 3.06 -5.69
CA ILE A 224 -16.48 4.46 -5.28
C ILE A 224 -15.93 5.28 -6.47
N VAL A 225 -15.03 4.70 -7.25
CA VAL A 225 -14.43 5.33 -8.44
C VAL A 225 -15.46 5.59 -9.54
N GLN A 226 -16.38 4.64 -9.79
CA GLN A 226 -17.41 4.79 -10.83
C GLN A 226 -18.44 5.87 -10.47
N GLU A 227 -18.70 6.09 -9.19
CA GLU A 227 -19.58 7.17 -8.72
C GLU A 227 -18.99 8.58 -9.05
N GLN A 228 -17.69 8.67 -9.33
CA GLN A 228 -16.94 9.93 -9.53
C GLN A 228 -16.56 10.22 -11.00
N GLN A 229 -17.28 9.62 -11.96
CA GLN A 229 -16.88 9.41 -13.36
C GLN A 229 -16.46 10.65 -14.18
N PHE A 230 -16.64 11.89 -13.72
CA PHE A 230 -16.29 13.10 -14.49
C PHE A 230 -14.96 13.76 -14.08
N GLN A 231 -14.38 13.44 -12.92
CA GLN A 231 -13.18 14.13 -12.41
C GLN A 231 -11.86 13.35 -12.53
N ILE A 232 -11.92 12.04 -12.78
CA ILE A 232 -10.73 11.15 -12.74
C ILE A 232 -9.87 11.26 -14.02
N ASP A 233 -10.49 11.50 -15.18
CA ASP A 233 -9.81 11.51 -16.49
C ASP A 233 -8.78 12.65 -16.64
N ASN A 234 -8.91 13.74 -15.87
CA ASN A 234 -7.98 14.88 -15.91
C ASN A 234 -6.78 14.75 -14.93
N ILE A 235 -6.72 13.67 -14.14
CA ILE A 235 -5.74 13.49 -13.06
C ILE A 235 -4.55 12.61 -13.50
N GLU A 236 -4.72 11.80 -14.55
CA GLU A 236 -3.76 10.76 -14.96
C GLU A 236 -2.34 11.31 -15.25
N ASP A 237 -2.21 12.59 -15.63
CA ASP A 237 -0.93 13.21 -15.99
C ASP A 237 -0.08 13.76 -14.82
N ASN A 238 -0.62 13.92 -13.59
CA ASN A 238 0.06 14.64 -12.49
C ASN A 238 0.52 13.79 -11.28
N ILE A 239 0.30 12.48 -11.31
CA ILE A 239 0.44 11.59 -10.13
C ILE A 239 1.88 11.40 -9.64
N LEU A 240 2.88 11.40 -10.54
CA LEU A 240 4.29 11.25 -10.19
C LEU A 240 4.79 12.37 -9.27
N SER A 241 4.22 13.58 -9.39
CA SER A 241 4.56 14.72 -8.53
C SER A 241 3.82 14.68 -7.19
N TYR A 242 2.54 14.26 -7.18
CA TYR A 242 1.69 14.27 -5.98
C TYR A 242 2.23 13.38 -4.86
N SER A 243 2.78 12.20 -5.19
CA SER A 243 3.42 11.33 -4.19
C SER A 243 4.65 11.98 -3.53
N THR A 244 5.32 12.90 -4.23
CA THR A 244 6.48 13.63 -3.71
C THR A 244 6.02 14.81 -2.82
N ASP A 245 4.94 15.48 -3.21
CA ASP A 245 4.38 16.61 -2.46
C ASP A 245 3.69 16.17 -1.14
N ALA A 246 2.97 15.04 -1.14
CA ALA A 246 2.39 14.45 0.06
C ALA A 246 3.47 14.09 1.13
N GLN A 247 4.67 13.71 0.67
CA GLN A 247 5.83 13.45 1.54
C GLN A 247 6.34 14.75 2.21
N GLY A 248 6.27 15.87 1.50
CA GLY A 248 6.56 17.21 2.04
C GLY A 248 5.54 17.64 3.08
N ALA A 249 4.25 17.50 2.76
CA ALA A 249 3.13 17.91 3.62
C ALA A 249 3.10 17.15 4.96
N SER A 250 3.19 15.82 4.95
CA SER A 250 3.21 15.00 6.19
C SER A 250 4.43 15.31 7.07
N ARG A 251 5.58 15.59 6.45
CA ARG A 251 6.81 15.97 7.18
C ARG A 251 6.69 17.35 7.82
N GLU A 252 6.12 18.33 7.12
CA GLU A 252 5.90 19.67 7.64
C GLU A 252 4.78 19.70 8.70
N LEU A 253 3.72 18.88 8.59
CA LEU A 253 2.68 18.74 9.62
C LEU A 253 3.25 18.14 10.92
N ARG A 254 4.05 17.06 10.85
CA ARG A 254 4.77 16.54 12.03
C ARG A 254 5.75 17.53 12.64
N LYS A 255 6.31 18.42 11.82
CA LYS A 255 7.20 19.48 12.28
C LYS A 255 6.40 20.57 12.98
N ALA A 256 5.26 20.99 12.43
CA ALA A 256 4.32 21.93 13.01
C ALA A 256 3.78 21.44 14.36
N GLU A 257 3.35 20.17 14.46
CA GLU A 257 2.90 19.55 15.71
C GLU A 257 4.00 19.59 16.79
N ARG A 258 5.25 19.28 16.41
CA ARG A 258 6.41 19.38 17.32
C ARG A 258 6.70 20.81 17.73
N TYR A 259 6.54 21.78 16.83
CA TYR A 259 6.67 23.21 17.14
C TYR A 259 5.57 23.68 18.10
N GLN A 260 4.32 23.23 17.91
CA GLN A 260 3.18 23.58 18.76
C GLN A 260 3.33 23.01 20.18
N LYS A 261 3.76 21.75 20.31
CA LYS A 261 4.11 21.14 21.61
C LYS A 261 5.23 21.88 22.33
N ARG A 262 6.24 22.37 21.61
CA ARG A 262 7.34 23.21 22.16
C ARG A 262 6.94 24.65 22.45
N ALA A 263 5.90 25.18 21.79
CA ALA A 263 5.39 26.53 22.04
C ALA A 263 4.59 26.57 23.36
N GLY A 264 3.79 25.53 23.64
CA GLY A 264 3.02 25.43 24.89
C GLY A 264 3.88 25.53 26.16
N GLY A 265 5.04 24.85 26.19
CA GLY A 265 5.96 24.93 27.33
C GLY A 265 6.63 26.30 27.51
N ARG A 266 6.86 27.05 26.43
CA ARG A 266 7.44 28.40 26.48
C ARG A 266 6.40 29.44 26.93
N MET A 267 5.16 29.30 26.49
CA MET A 267 4.05 30.18 26.91
C MET A 267 3.75 30.04 28.40
N LEU A 268 3.79 28.81 28.93
CA LEU A 268 3.62 28.53 30.36
C LEU A 268 4.73 29.18 31.20
N CYS A 269 5.98 29.13 30.73
CA CYS A 269 7.11 29.78 31.38
C CYS A 269 6.96 31.31 31.43
N CYS A 270 6.55 31.93 30.30
CA CYS A 270 6.28 33.36 30.25
C CYS A 270 5.14 33.78 31.21
N LEU A 271 4.09 32.96 31.34
CA LEU A 271 2.99 33.19 32.27
C LEU A 271 3.47 33.22 33.74
N PHE A 272 4.31 32.26 34.14
CA PHE A 272 4.84 32.20 35.50
C PHE A 272 5.76 33.39 35.84
N ILE A 273 6.56 33.85 34.88
CA ILE A 273 7.38 35.07 35.06
C ILE A 273 6.48 36.28 35.26
N LEU A 274 5.42 36.42 34.45
CA LEU A 274 4.46 37.52 34.56
C LEU A 274 3.75 37.53 35.93
N LEU A 275 3.28 36.37 36.39
CA LEU A 275 2.68 36.21 37.72
C LEU A 275 3.66 36.54 38.85
N GLY A 276 4.93 36.14 38.72
CA GLY A 276 5.97 36.47 39.70
C GLY A 276 6.25 37.97 39.80
N VAL A 277 6.27 38.67 38.67
CA VAL A 277 6.44 40.14 38.64
C VAL A 277 5.22 40.85 39.23
N PHE A 278 4.00 40.43 38.88
CA PHE A 278 2.80 41.00 39.47
C PHE A 278 2.73 40.76 40.98
N GLY A 279 3.08 39.55 41.43
CA GLY A 279 3.11 39.20 42.85
C GLY A 279 4.11 40.04 43.64
N SER A 280 5.31 40.29 43.09
CA SER A 280 6.32 41.11 43.76
C SER A 280 5.91 42.57 43.88
N VAL A 281 5.27 43.14 42.85
CA VAL A 281 4.75 44.52 42.89
C VAL A 281 3.69 44.69 43.97
N ILE A 282 2.75 43.74 44.08
CA ILE A 282 1.69 43.77 45.11
C ILE A 282 2.29 43.66 46.51
N LEU A 283 3.28 42.79 46.70
CA LEU A 283 3.90 42.58 48.01
C LEU A 283 4.70 43.81 48.48
N ILE A 284 5.43 44.47 47.56
CA ILE A 284 6.13 45.72 47.87
C ILE A 284 5.13 46.82 48.23
N GLY A 285 4.02 46.94 47.50
CA GLY A 285 2.97 47.92 47.78
C GLY A 285 2.13 47.65 49.03
N LEU A 286 2.21 46.45 49.63
CA LEU A 286 1.60 46.13 50.93
C LEU A 286 2.54 46.35 52.12
N ILE A 287 3.85 46.28 51.88
CA ILE A 287 4.88 46.47 52.92
C ILE A 287 5.20 47.96 53.12
N PHE A 288 5.09 48.76 52.07
CA PHE A 288 5.20 50.23 52.10
C PHE A 288 3.83 50.89 52.27
#